data_AF-A0A5T2H270-F1
#
_entry.id   AF-A0A5T2H270-F1
#
_cell.length_a   1.000
_cell.length_b   1.000
_cell.length_c   1.000
_cell.angle_alpha   90.00
_cell.angle_beta   90.00
_cell.angle_gamma   90.00
#
_symmetry.space_group_name_H-M   'P 1'
#
loop_
_entity.id
_entity.type
_entity.pdbx_description
1 polymer ?
#
loop_
_entity_poly.entity_id
_entity_poly.type
_entity_poly.pdbx_seq_one_letter_code
_entity_poly.pdbx_strand_id
1 'polypeptide(L)'
;MLLQTLEERLATLRQRCAPLAQHATLSARFDRHLFRTRSTLLQGYLEEADANLAALRQAVKHEQLPQVAWLAEHLASQLEAISRE
;
A
#
# COMPACT_ATOMS: atom_id res chain seq x y z
N MET A 1 -16.79 -7.77 0.74
CA MET A 1 -16.33 -6.68 -0.15
C MET A 1 -14.83 -6.50 0.07
N LEU A 2 -13.99 -7.22 -0.68
CA LEU A 2 -12.52 -7.24 -0.48
C LEU A 2 -11.89 -5.84 -0.62
N LEU A 3 -12.37 -5.04 -1.57
CA LEU A 3 -11.89 -3.68 -1.82
C LEU A 3 -12.04 -2.78 -0.58
N GLN A 4 -13.25 -2.73 0.00
CA GLN A 4 -13.52 -1.91 1.19
C GLN A 4 -12.61 -2.29 2.37
N THR A 5 -12.37 -3.58 2.59
CA THR A 5 -11.45 -4.01 3.66
C THR A 5 -10.01 -3.54 3.42
N LEU A 6 -9.54 -3.53 2.18
CA LEU A 6 -8.22 -2.99 1.85
C LEU A 6 -8.17 -1.47 2.04
N GLU A 7 -9.21 -0.75 1.61
CA GLU A 7 -9.36 0.71 1.83
C GLU A 7 -9.31 1.05 3.32
N GLU A 8 -10.09 0.37 4.15
CA GLU A 8 -10.14 0.60 5.60
C GLU A 8 -8.83 0.26 6.30
N ARG A 9 -8.17 -0.83 5.91
CA ARG A 9 -6.85 -1.20 6.45
C ARG A 9 -5.81 -0.15 6.09
N LEU A 10 -5.79 0.33 4.84
CA LEU A 10 -4.88 1.36 4.40
C LEU A 10 -5.13 2.68 5.12
N ALA A 11 -6.39 3.09 5.26
CA ALA A 11 -6.76 4.29 6.01
C ALA A 11 -6.32 4.22 7.48
N THR A 12 -6.55 3.06 8.12
CA THR A 12 -6.13 2.81 9.51
C THR A 12 -4.61 2.86 9.65
N LEU A 13 -3.89 2.20 8.74
CA LEU A 13 -2.42 2.23 8.71
C LEU A 13 -1.92 3.65 8.50
N ARG A 14 -2.49 4.40 7.54
CA ARG A 14 -2.14 5.80 7.31
C ARG A 14 -2.33 6.66 8.56
N GLN A 15 -3.42 6.49 9.31
CA GLN A 15 -3.64 7.26 10.54
C GLN A 15 -2.65 6.90 11.65
N ARG A 16 -2.35 5.61 11.82
CA ARG A 16 -1.35 5.14 12.81
C ARG A 16 0.06 5.59 12.44
N CYS A 17 0.35 5.57 11.15
CA CYS A 17 1.62 5.94 10.60
C CYS A 17 1.77 7.44 10.38
N ALA A 18 0.71 8.25 10.39
CA ALA A 18 0.78 9.72 10.22
C ALA A 18 1.80 10.40 11.15
N PRO A 19 1.86 10.13 12.47
CA PRO A 19 2.89 10.68 13.34
C PRO A 19 4.29 10.08 13.09
N LEU A 20 4.37 8.92 12.45
CA LEU A 20 5.62 8.20 12.15
C LEU A 20 6.07 8.40 10.69
N ALA A 21 5.26 9.05 9.85
CA ALA A 21 5.48 9.19 8.41
C ALA A 21 6.73 10.04 8.09
N GLN A 22 7.09 10.91 9.04
CA GLN A 22 8.31 11.71 9.03
C GLN A 22 9.53 10.97 9.61
N HIS A 23 9.32 9.86 10.31
CA HIS A 23 10.41 8.99 10.73
C HIS A 23 10.84 8.13 9.54
N ALA A 24 12.14 8.08 9.29
CA ALA A 24 12.71 7.14 8.34
C ALA A 24 12.39 5.71 8.80
N THR A 25 11.91 4.87 7.88
CA THR A 25 11.73 3.45 8.13
C THR A 25 13.06 2.85 8.56
N LEU A 26 13.10 2.22 9.74
CA LEU A 26 14.32 1.76 10.41
C LEU A 26 14.99 0.60 9.66
N SER A 27 14.31 -0.06 8.73
CA SER A 27 14.88 -1.18 7.98
C SER A 27 15.51 -0.76 6.65
N ALA A 28 16.80 -1.04 6.50
CA ALA A 28 17.66 -0.74 5.33
C ALA A 28 17.21 -1.32 3.97
N ARG A 29 16.06 -2.03 3.91
CA ARG A 29 15.60 -2.84 2.78
C ARG A 29 14.09 -3.04 2.74
N PHE A 30 13.30 -2.09 3.27
CA PHE A 30 11.85 -2.23 3.29
C PHE A 30 11.32 -2.56 1.88
N ASP A 31 10.70 -3.74 1.74
CA ASP A 31 10.62 -4.58 0.55
C ASP A 31 10.76 -3.89 -0.82
N ARG A 32 11.99 -3.85 -1.36
CA ARG A 32 12.28 -3.28 -2.69
C ARG A 32 11.58 -3.99 -3.84
N HIS A 33 11.06 -5.19 -3.60
CA HIS A 33 10.26 -5.95 -4.55
C HIS A 33 8.76 -5.60 -4.47
N LEU A 34 8.30 -5.11 -3.31
CA LEU A 34 6.90 -4.70 -3.10
C LEU A 34 6.69 -3.21 -3.34
N PHE A 35 7.71 -2.39 -3.17
CA PHE A 35 7.63 -0.96 -3.40
C PHE A 35 8.55 -0.52 -4.53
N ARG A 36 8.00 0.23 -5.49
CA ARG A 36 8.76 0.82 -6.60
C ARG A 36 9.33 2.19 -6.23
N THR A 37 8.76 2.84 -5.22
CA THR A 37 9.21 4.14 -4.75
C THR A 37 10.62 4.06 -4.19
N ARG A 38 11.41 5.13 -4.41
CA ARG A 38 12.79 5.25 -3.89
C ARG A 38 12.85 5.97 -2.54
N SER A 39 11.70 6.38 -2.01
CA SER A 39 11.60 7.06 -0.73
C SER A 39 12.05 6.15 0.41
N THR A 40 12.86 6.71 1.32
CA THR A 40 13.26 6.08 2.59
C THR A 40 12.33 6.45 3.74
N LEU A 41 11.21 7.11 3.41
CA LEU A 41 10.21 7.60 4.35
C LEU A 41 8.95 6.75 4.21
N LEU A 42 8.35 6.42 5.34
CA LEU A 42 7.12 5.64 5.38
C LEU A 42 5.96 6.34 4.64
N GLN A 43 6.00 7.67 4.56
CA GLN A 43 5.09 8.46 3.72
C GLN A 43 5.11 8.03 2.25
N GLY A 44 6.30 7.84 1.66
CA GLY A 44 6.39 7.49 0.24
C GLY A 44 5.80 6.11 -0.08
N TYR A 45 5.91 5.17 0.86
CA TYR A 45 5.27 3.86 0.76
C TYR A 45 3.74 3.93 0.88
N LEU A 46 3.23 4.79 1.78
CA LEU A 46 1.79 5.04 1.91
C LEU A 46 1.20 5.70 0.66
N GLU A 47 1.92 6.65 0.05
CA GLU A 47 1.48 7.30 -1.20
C GLU A 47 1.43 6.31 -2.37
N GLU A 48 2.39 5.39 -2.46
CA GLU A 48 2.38 4.35 -3.49
C GLU A 48 1.23 3.35 -3.29
N ALA A 49 0.97 2.94 -2.05
CA ALA A 49 -0.18 2.10 -1.73
C ALA A 49 -1.52 2.79 -2.05
N ASP A 50 -1.63 4.11 -1.82
CA ASP A 50 -2.82 4.90 -2.18
C ASP A 50 -3.03 4.93 -3.71
N ALA A 51 -1.95 5.15 -4.47
CA ALA A 51 -1.99 5.10 -5.92
C ALA A 51 -2.38 3.70 -6.45
N ASN A 52 -1.86 2.63 -5.85
CA ASN A 52 -2.22 1.26 -6.19
C ASN A 52 -3.69 0.95 -5.88
N LEU A 53 -4.23 1.49 -4.79
CA LEU A 53 -5.64 1.34 -4.41
C LEU A 53 -6.57 2.08 -5.38
N ALA A 54 -6.20 3.29 -5.79
CA ALA A 54 -6.91 4.02 -6.82
C ALA A 54 -6.90 3.26 -8.16
N ALA A 55 -5.75 2.71 -8.55
CA ALA A 55 -5.61 1.87 -9.72
C ALA A 55 -6.45 0.58 -9.63
N LEU A 56 -6.50 -0.07 -8.45
CA LEU A 56 -7.31 -1.25 -8.21
C LEU A 56 -8.79 -0.94 -8.41
N ARG A 57 -9.25 0.18 -7.82
CA ARG A 57 -10.63 0.63 -7.93
C ARG A 57 -10.99 0.98 -9.38
N GLN A 58 -10.06 1.51 -10.15
CA GLN A 58 -10.25 1.74 -11.58
C GLN A 58 -10.29 0.41 -12.36
N ALA A 59 -9.35 -0.50 -12.12
CA ALA A 59 -9.32 -1.81 -12.75
C ALA A 59 -10.61 -2.62 -12.48
N VAL A 60 -11.19 -2.52 -11.27
CA VAL A 60 -12.50 -3.10 -10.94
C VAL A 60 -13.61 -2.47 -11.79
N LYS A 61 -13.63 -1.13 -11.95
CA LYS A 61 -14.61 -0.44 -12.81
C LYS A 61 -14.50 -0.83 -14.28
N HIS A 62 -13.30 -1.12 -14.76
CA HIS A 62 -13.04 -1.55 -16.13
C HIS A 62 -13.11 -3.08 -16.30
N GLU A 63 -13.56 -3.82 -15.27
CA GLU A 63 -13.68 -5.29 -15.27
C GLU A 63 -12.36 -6.02 -15.60
N GLN A 64 -11.22 -5.40 -15.29
CA GLN A 64 -9.89 -5.95 -15.54
C GLN A 64 -9.48 -6.95 -14.45
N LEU A 65 -10.20 -8.07 -14.37
CA LEU A 65 -9.97 -9.16 -13.40
C LEU A 65 -8.49 -9.54 -13.19
N PRO A 66 -7.64 -9.73 -14.21
CA PRO A 66 -6.23 -10.07 -13.99
C PRO A 66 -5.44 -8.94 -13.29
N GLN A 67 -5.76 -7.68 -13.61
CA GLN A 67 -5.11 -6.53 -12.99
C GLN A 67 -5.61 -6.30 -11.57
N VAL A 68 -6.91 -6.54 -11.32
CA VAL A 68 -7.52 -6.49 -9.99
C VAL A 68 -6.89 -7.50 -9.05
N ALA A 69 -6.77 -8.76 -9.49
CA ALA A 69 -6.17 -9.82 -8.67
C ALA A 69 -4.71 -9.49 -8.29
N TRP A 70 -3.92 -9.07 -9.29
CA TRP A 70 -2.53 -8.69 -9.06
C TRP A 70 -2.40 -7.48 -8.12
N LEU A 71 -3.18 -6.41 -8.33
CA LEU A 71 -3.15 -5.22 -7.48
C LEU A 71 -3.63 -5.50 -6.06
N ALA A 72 -4.65 -6.36 -5.89
CA ALA A 72 -5.14 -6.74 -4.57
C ALA A 72 -4.11 -7.54 -3.77
N GLU A 73 -3.43 -8.51 -4.40
CA GLU A 73 -2.36 -9.28 -3.78
C GLU A 73 -1.13 -8.43 -3.46
N HIS A 74 -0.78 -7.52 -4.38
CA HIS A 74 0.32 -6.59 -4.20
C HIS A 74 0.04 -5.61 -3.05
N LEU A 75 -1.16 -5.03 -2.99
CA LEU A 75 -1.60 -4.17 -1.89
C LEU A 75 -1.60 -4.91 -0.56
N ALA A 76 -2.15 -6.12 -0.50
CA ALA A 76 -2.15 -6.93 0.72
C ALA A 76 -0.72 -7.15 1.24
N SER A 77 0.21 -7.48 0.34
CA SER A 77 1.62 -7.65 0.68
C SER A 77 2.26 -6.35 1.18
N GLN A 78 1.97 -5.21 0.54
CA GLN A 78 2.44 -3.88 0.98
C GLN A 78 1.90 -3.52 2.37
N LEU A 79 0.60 -3.74 2.60
CA LEU A 79 -0.07 -3.50 3.88
C LEU A 79 0.51 -4.36 5.01
N GLU A 80 0.76 -5.65 4.75
CA GLU A 80 1.40 -6.56 5.72
C GLU A 80 2.84 -6.17 6.02
N ALA A 81 3.60 -5.74 5.01
CA ALA A 81 4.95 -5.22 5.21
C ALA A 81 4.93 -4.00 6.15
N ILE A 82 4.11 -2.98 5.82
CA ILE A 82 4.00 -1.75 6.64
C ILE A 82 3.50 -2.08 8.06
N SER A 83 2.57 -3.01 8.21
CA SER A 83 2.06 -3.41 9.54
C SER A 83 3.05 -4.19 10.40
N ARG A 84 4.13 -4.73 9.81
CA ARG A 84 5.17 -5.48 10.52
C ARG A 84 6.28 -4.58 11.06
N GLU A 85 6.46 -3.38 10.50
CA GLU A 85 7.36 -2.35 11.01
C GLU A 85 6.76 -1.60 12.21
#